data_AF-A0A644YJK4-F1
#
_entry.id   AF-A0A644YJK4-F1
#
_cell.length_a   1.000
_cell.length_b   1.000
_cell.length_c   1.000
_cell.angle_alpha   90.00
_cell.angle_beta   90.00
_cell.angle_gamma   90.00
#
_symmetry.space_group_name_H-M   'P 1'
#
loop_
_entity.id
_entity.type
_entity.pdbx_description
1 polymer ?
#
loop_
_entity_poly.entity_id
_entity_poly.type
_entity_poly.pdbx_seq_one_letter_code
_entity_poly.pdbx_strand_id
1 'polypeptide(L)'
;MKKDEEGLLAFAEKFSLPISFYTAAELESQQGEFTTSAFVQSIVGVSNVCERSAAAASEGGSMVLPKTSQNGVTLAIAKKDWLINFSK
;
A
#
# COMPACT_ATOMS: atom_id res chain seq x y z
N MET A 1 7.23 4.03 -11.16
CA MET A 1 7.25 2.77 -11.94
C MET A 1 6.21 1.84 -11.31
N LYS A 2 5.03 1.70 -11.94
CA LYS A 2 3.85 0.84 -11.61
C LYS A 2 2.53 1.39 -12.19
N LYS A 3 2.50 2.66 -12.61
CA LYS A 3 1.32 3.33 -13.20
C LYS A 3 0.89 2.75 -14.55
N ASP A 4 1.83 2.16 -15.28
CA ASP A 4 1.62 1.61 -16.62
C ASP A 4 1.57 0.06 -16.63
N GLU A 5 1.38 -0.56 -15.47
CA GLU A 5 1.38 -2.02 -15.35
C GLU A 5 -0.01 -2.58 -15.72
N GLU A 6 -0.17 -3.00 -16.98
CA GLU A 6 -1.44 -3.49 -17.55
C GLU A 6 -2.11 -4.57 -16.69
N GLY A 7 -1.33 -5.44 -16.05
CA GLY A 7 -1.85 -6.50 -15.17
C GLY A 7 -2.59 -5.97 -13.95
N LEU A 8 -2.12 -4.88 -13.34
CA LEU A 8 -2.78 -4.24 -12.19
C LEU A 8 -4.05 -3.49 -12.61
N LEU A 9 -3.99 -2.80 -13.75
CA LEU A 9 -5.13 -2.07 -14.31
C LEU A 9 -6.27 -3.02 -14.70
N ALA A 10 -5.94 -4.10 -15.42
CA ALA A 10 -6.92 -5.12 -15.81
C ALA A 10 -7.52 -5.84 -14.59
N PHE A 11 -6.73 -6.07 -13.54
CA PHE A 11 -7.23 -6.62 -12.27
C PHE A 11 -8.21 -5.65 -11.59
N ALA A 12 -7.85 -4.38 -11.45
CA ALA A 12 -8.72 -3.38 -10.83
C ALA A 12 -10.03 -3.21 -11.62
N GLU A 13 -9.97 -3.15 -12.95
CA GLU A 13 -11.14 -3.08 -13.83
C GLU A 13 -12.04 -4.32 -13.67
N LYS A 14 -11.46 -5.52 -13.77
CA LYS A 14 -12.20 -6.79 -13.65
C LYS A 14 -12.98 -6.90 -12.34
N PHE A 15 -12.42 -6.40 -11.24
CA PHE A 15 -13.05 -6.46 -9.92
C PHE A 15 -13.75 -5.15 -9.51
N SER A 16 -13.82 -4.16 -10.40
CA SER A 16 -14.40 -2.84 -10.13
C SER A 16 -13.84 -2.19 -8.85
N LEU A 17 -12.53 -2.35 -8.62
CA LEU A 17 -11.84 -1.82 -7.46
C LEU A 17 -11.27 -0.43 -7.78
N PRO A 18 -11.38 0.55 -6.86
CA PRO A 18 -10.68 1.81 -7.02
C PRO A 18 -9.17 1.57 -6.99
N ILE A 19 -8.45 2.20 -7.91
CA ILE A 19 -6.99 2.11 -8.00
C ILE A 19 -6.35 3.48 -7.78
N SER A 20 -5.37 3.51 -6.88
CA SER A 20 -4.58 4.69 -6.55
C SER A 20 -3.11 4.37 -6.73
N PHE A 21 -2.35 5.31 -7.28
CA PHE A 21 -0.93 5.14 -7.53
C PHE A 21 -0.14 6.23 -6.83
N TYR A 22 0.78 5.82 -5.97
CA TYR A 22 1.63 6.71 -5.20
C TYR A 22 3.04 6.78 -5.80
N THR A 23 3.66 7.94 -5.67
CA THR A 23 5.07 8.19 -5.96
C THR A 23 5.96 7.65 -4.84
N ALA A 24 7.25 7.48 -5.11
CA ALA A 24 8.21 7.03 -4.09
C ALA A 24 8.23 7.99 -2.88
N ALA A 25 8.20 9.30 -3.12
CA ALA A 25 8.18 10.32 -2.07
C ALA A 25 6.94 10.25 -1.17
N GLU A 26 5.74 10.05 -1.76
CA GLU A 26 4.49 9.89 -0.99
C GLU A 26 4.49 8.62 -0.14
N LEU A 27 5.16 7.56 -0.59
CA LEU A 27 5.31 6.33 0.18
C LEU A 27 6.33 6.50 1.31
N GLU A 28 7.45 7.18 1.06
CA GLU A 28 8.46 7.47 2.08
C GLU A 28 7.92 8.35 3.21
N SER A 29 7.01 9.29 2.90
CA SER A 29 6.39 10.14 3.91
C SER A 29 5.41 9.41 4.82
N GLN A 30 5.02 8.16 4.51
CA GLN A 30 4.14 7.38 5.37
C GLN A 30 4.85 7.02 6.68
N GLN A 31 4.18 7.31 7.79
CA GLN A 31 4.61 6.97 9.14
C GLN A 31 4.02 5.62 9.55
N GLY A 32 4.79 4.83 10.28
CA GLY A 32 4.38 3.51 10.74
C GLY A 32 5.55 2.53 10.84
N GLU A 33 5.32 1.40 11.51
CA GLU A 33 6.26 0.28 11.49
C GLU A 33 6.03 -0.54 10.22
N PHE A 34 7.04 -0.54 9.35
CA PHE A 34 7.01 -1.28 8.10
C PHE A 34 8.09 -2.35 8.12
N THR A 35 7.78 -3.52 7.55
CA THR A 35 8.74 -4.60 7.40
C THR A 35 9.85 -4.12 6.46
N THR A 36 11.05 -3.88 6.98
CA THR A 36 12.18 -3.45 6.16
C THR A 36 12.74 -4.64 5.37
N SER A 37 13.03 -4.43 4.09
CA SER A 37 13.71 -5.41 3.26
C SER A 37 14.89 -4.74 2.56
N ALA A 38 16.11 -5.16 2.93
CA ALA A 38 17.35 -4.62 2.36
C ALA A 38 17.42 -4.74 0.83
N PHE A 39 16.74 -5.73 0.25
CA PHE A 39 16.66 -5.95 -1.20
C PHE A 39 15.72 -4.96 -1.93
N VAL A 40 14.66 -4.48 -1.27
CA VAL A 40 13.70 -3.53 -1.89
C VAL A 40 14.25 -2.11 -1.82
N GLN A 41 14.96 -1.78 -0.72
CA GLN A 41 15.60 -0.47 -0.55
C GLN A 41 16.68 -0.21 -1.62
N SER A 42 17.42 -1.24 -2.06
CA SER A 42 18.46 -1.08 -3.09
C SER A 42 17.92 -0.94 -4.52
N ILE A 43 16.69 -1.39 -4.81
CA ILE A 43 16.12 -1.39 -6.17
C ILE A 43 15.16 -0.23 -6.40
N VAL A 44 14.34 0.13 -5.40
CA VAL A 44 13.21 1.06 -5.59
C VAL A 44 13.34 2.34 -4.77
N GLY A 45 14.42 2.49 -3.99
CA GLY A 45 14.61 3.60 -3.04
C GLY A 45 13.74 3.50 -1.78
N VAL A 46 12.57 2.87 -1.87
CA VAL A 46 11.62 2.69 -0.77
C VAL A 46 11.74 1.29 -0.18
N SER A 47 11.86 1.18 1.15
CA SER A 47 12.10 -0.11 1.84
C SER A 47 10.92 -1.09 1.77
N ASN A 48 9.69 -0.62 1.52
CA ASN A 48 8.48 -1.46 1.44
C ASN A 48 7.32 -0.76 0.69
N VAL A 49 7.11 -1.11 -0.59
CA VAL A 49 6.08 -0.45 -1.42
C VAL A 49 4.66 -0.87 -1.04
N CYS A 50 4.40 -2.16 -0.78
CA CYS A 50 3.03 -2.65 -0.58
C CYS A 50 2.43 -2.21 0.75
N GLU A 51 3.17 -2.28 1.87
CA GLU A 51 2.65 -1.87 3.17
C GLU A 51 2.49 -0.35 3.24
N ARG A 52 3.42 0.43 2.66
CA ARG A 52 3.30 1.89 2.60
C ARG A 52 2.13 2.33 1.72
N SER A 53 1.86 1.61 0.63
CA SER A 53 0.67 1.89 -0.21
C SER A 53 -0.62 1.59 0.54
N ALA A 54 -0.67 0.49 1.30
CA ALA A 54 -1.82 0.15 2.14
C ALA A 54 -2.04 1.21 3.25
N ALA A 55 -0.98 1.65 3.91
CA ALA A 55 -1.05 2.69 4.94
C ALA A 55 -1.47 4.06 4.38
N ALA A 56 -0.99 4.42 3.18
CA ALA A 56 -1.42 5.64 2.49
C ALA A 56 -2.91 5.59 2.14
N ALA A 57 -3.40 4.44 1.65
CA ALA A 57 -4.80 4.25 1.30
C ALA A 57 -5.73 4.16 2.53
N SER A 58 -5.22 3.72 3.69
CA SER A 58 -5.99 3.68 4.95
C SER A 58 -5.99 5.00 5.73
N GLU A 59 -5.33 6.04 5.22
CA GLU A 59 -5.15 7.33 5.91
C GLU A 59 -4.52 7.17 7.32
N GLY A 60 -3.53 6.28 7.44
CA GLY A 60 -2.87 5.99 8.72
C GLY A 60 -3.67 5.06 9.64
N GLY A 61 -4.68 4.37 9.12
CA GLY A 61 -5.36 3.29 9.83
C GLY A 61 -4.47 2.05 10.04
N SER A 62 -5.03 1.05 10.71
CA SER A 62 -4.28 -0.12 11.16
C SER A 62 -4.04 -1.21 10.09
N MET A 63 -2.87 -1.87 10.16
CA MET A 63 -2.52 -2.98 9.28
C MET A 63 -3.29 -4.25 9.67
N VAL A 64 -3.96 -4.89 8.71
CA VAL A 64 -4.72 -6.13 8.90
C VAL A 64 -3.91 -7.34 8.43
N LEU A 65 -3.24 -7.20 7.28
CA LEU A 65 -2.34 -8.20 6.72
C LEU A 65 -1.00 -7.54 6.39
N PRO A 66 0.08 -7.88 7.13
CA PRO A 66 1.43 -7.46 6.77
C PRO A 66 1.85 -8.01 5.39
N LYS A 67 3.01 -7.56 4.91
CA LYS A 67 3.58 -7.97 3.62
C LYS A 67 3.55 -9.49 3.46
N THR A 68 2.70 -9.95 2.55
CA THR A 68 2.60 -11.35 2.13
C THR A 68 3.12 -11.46 0.71
N SER A 69 4.17 -12.26 0.51
CA SER A 69 4.80 -12.44 -0.80
C SER A 69 4.47 -13.83 -1.34
N GLN A 70 3.92 -13.91 -2.54
CA GLN A 70 3.55 -15.17 -3.17
C GLN A 70 3.69 -15.05 -4.70
N ASN A 71 4.32 -16.04 -5.34
CA ASN A 71 4.45 -16.14 -6.79
C ASN A 71 4.96 -14.85 -7.48
N GLY A 72 5.92 -14.16 -6.86
CA GLY A 72 6.49 -12.92 -7.40
C GLY A 72 5.66 -11.65 -7.17
N VAL A 73 4.50 -11.75 -6.49
CA VAL A 73 3.65 -10.61 -6.13
C VAL A 73 3.68 -10.41 -4.61
N THR A 74 3.65 -9.16 -4.15
CA THR A 74 3.56 -8.81 -2.72
C THR A 74 2.28 -8.03 -2.44
N LEU A 75 1.49 -8.48 -1.47
CA LEU A 75 0.25 -7.85 -1.03
C LEU A 75 0.36 -7.42 0.45
N ALA A 76 -0.28 -6.30 0.78
CA ALA A 76 -0.55 -5.89 2.16
C ALA A 76 -1.99 -5.36 2.24
N ILE A 77 -2.64 -5.48 3.40
CA ILE A 77 -4.01 -5.01 3.61
C ILE A 77 -4.04 -4.16 4.88
N ALA A 78 -4.57 -2.94 4.76
CA ALA A 78 -4.82 -2.05 5.88
C ALA A 78 -6.30 -1.66 5.91
N LYS A 79 -6.80 -1.32 7.10
CA LYS A 79 -8.16 -0.81 7.30
C LYS A 79 -8.08 0.64 7.75
N LYS A 80 -8.97 1.48 7.22
CA LYS A 80 -9.17 2.83 7.73
C LYS A 80 -9.92 2.75 9.06
N ASP A 81 -9.35 3.35 10.10
CA ASP A 81 -10.05 3.49 11.37
C ASP A 81 -10.97 4.71 11.29
N TRP A 82 -12.21 4.56 11.74
CA TRP A 82 -13.24 5.60 11.66
C TRP A 82 -13.93 5.73 13.02
N LEU A 83 -14.12 6.98 13.47
CA LEU A 83 -14.80 7.30 14.70
C LEU A 83 -15.97 8.23 14.36
N ILE A 84 -17.19 7.81 14.71
CA ILE A 84 -18.37 8.65 14.56
C ILE A 84 -18.64 9.31 15.90
N ASN A 85 -18.51 10.63 15.95
CA ASN A 85 -18.82 11.41 17.14
C ASN A 85 -20.22 12.01 17.03
N PHE A 86 -21.12 11.58 17.92
CA PHE A 86 -22.51 12.04 18.00
C PHE A 86 -22.71 13.17 19.02
N SER A 87 -21.66 13.70 19.65
CA SER A 87 -21.77 14.86 20.53
C SER A 87 -21.94 16.15 19.73
N LYS A 88 -23.21 16.50 19.48
CA LYS A 88 -23.69 17.82 19.07
C LYS A 88 -25.09 18.05 19.63
#